data_AF-A0A7S1M6T7-F1
#
_entry.id   AF-A0A7S1M6T7-F1
#
_cell.length_a   1.000
_cell.length_b   1.000
_cell.length_c   1.000
_cell.angle_alpha   90.00
_cell.angle_beta   90.00
_cell.angle_gamma   90.00
#
_symmetry.space_group_name_H-M   'P 1'
#
loop_
_entity.id
_entity.type
_entity.pdbx_description
1 polymer ?
#
loop_
_entity_poly.entity_id
_entity_poly.type
_entity_poly.pdbx_seq_one_letter_code
_entity_poly.pdbx_strand_id
1 'polypeptide(L)'
;VHAGARRADLGGPMHEFRVNTGHDSRVVDGLQRSLTTRICNDDQTLSLGFRQADVLAEINSYLGLRPEDLVREHLGTGPLICGVCVFLFAAMVLREMRRIASSTWAVCSVPPGPVTVLEGGRLVA
;
A
#
# COMPACT_ATOMS: atom_id res chain seq x y z
N VAL A 1 -29.21 -41.69 24.84
CA VAL A 1 -28.81 -40.47 25.58
C VAL A 1 -27.64 -39.84 24.83
N HIS A 2 -27.81 -38.57 24.42
CA HIS A 2 -26.87 -37.69 23.69
C HIS A 2 -26.60 -38.07 22.22
N ALA A 3 -26.72 -37.20 21.21
CA ALA A 3 -26.65 -35.75 21.20
C ALA A 3 -27.75 -35.15 20.29
N GLY A 4 -28.65 -34.37 20.90
CA GLY A 4 -29.43 -33.37 20.19
C GLY A 4 -28.50 -32.25 19.76
N ALA A 5 -27.94 -32.36 18.55
CA ALA A 5 -27.26 -31.25 17.91
C ALA A 5 -28.31 -30.20 17.55
N ARG A 6 -28.36 -29.15 18.38
CA ARG A 6 -29.09 -27.91 18.14
C ARG A 6 -28.96 -27.51 16.66
N ARG A 7 -30.05 -27.66 15.89
CA ARG A 7 -30.35 -26.77 14.76
C ARG A 7 -30.56 -25.39 15.37
N ALA A 8 -29.46 -24.71 15.67
CA ALA A 8 -29.50 -23.29 15.97
C ALA A 8 -29.93 -22.59 14.69
N ASP A 9 -31.16 -22.12 14.70
CA ASP A 9 -31.65 -20.95 13.98
C ASP A 9 -30.71 -20.42 12.88
N LEU A 10 -30.78 -21.03 11.70
CA LEU A 10 -30.08 -20.57 10.51
C LEU A 10 -30.80 -19.39 9.85
N GLY A 11 -31.76 -18.74 10.52
CA GLY A 11 -32.43 -17.51 10.06
C GLY A 11 -31.70 -16.21 10.44
N GLY A 12 -30.48 -16.32 10.97
CA GLY A 12 -29.69 -15.18 11.45
C GLY A 12 -28.96 -14.38 10.36
N PRO A 13 -28.05 -13.46 10.74
CA PRO A 13 -27.34 -12.54 9.81
C PRO A 13 -26.59 -13.25 8.68
N MET A 14 -26.23 -14.52 8.85
CA MET A 14 -25.59 -15.32 7.80
C MET A 14 -26.56 -15.73 6.68
N HIS A 15 -27.84 -15.91 6.97
CA HIS A 15 -28.86 -16.14 5.95
C HIS A 15 -29.13 -14.87 5.16
N GLU A 16 -29.30 -13.73 5.84
CA GLU A 16 -29.44 -12.42 5.20
C GLU A 16 -28.24 -12.09 4.30
N PHE A 17 -27.02 -12.35 4.79
CA PHE A 17 -25.81 -12.21 3.98
C PHE A 17 -25.85 -13.11 2.74
N ARG A 18 -26.23 -14.38 2.88
CA ARG A 18 -26.26 -15.34 1.76
C ARG A 18 -27.29 -15.02 0.70
N VAL A 19 -28.44 -14.44 1.04
CA VAL A 19 -29.53 -14.17 0.09
C VAL A 19 -29.52 -12.74 -0.45
N ASN A 20 -28.93 -11.80 0.28
CA ASN A 20 -28.94 -10.38 -0.07
C ASN A 20 -27.52 -9.83 -0.24
N THR A 21 -26.81 -9.58 0.87
CA THR A 21 -25.53 -8.85 0.85
C THR A 21 -24.47 -9.49 -0.05
N GLY A 22 -24.35 -10.82 -0.03
CA GLY A 22 -23.37 -11.54 -0.83
C GLY A 22 -23.72 -11.65 -2.31
N HIS A 23 -24.93 -11.23 -2.71
CA HIS A 23 -25.37 -11.07 -4.10
C HIS A 23 -25.55 -9.61 -4.51
N ASP A 24 -25.26 -8.64 -3.63
CA ASP A 24 -25.31 -7.22 -3.96
C ASP A 24 -24.36 -6.93 -5.14
N SER A 25 -24.85 -6.22 -6.15
CA SER A 25 -24.09 -5.84 -7.34
C SER A 25 -22.84 -5.03 -7.02
N ARG A 26 -22.78 -4.42 -5.83
CA ARG A 26 -21.60 -3.73 -5.30
C ARG A 26 -20.43 -4.64 -4.95
N VAL A 27 -20.68 -5.92 -4.66
CA VAL A 27 -19.66 -6.91 -4.26
C VAL A 27 -19.45 -8.00 -5.31
N VAL A 28 -19.96 -7.77 -6.53
CA VAL A 28 -19.79 -8.65 -7.68
C VAL A 28 -18.44 -8.36 -8.35
N ASP A 29 -17.70 -9.42 -8.66
CA ASP A 29 -16.40 -9.32 -9.34
C ASP A 29 -16.55 -8.99 -10.84
N GLY A 30 -15.46 -8.61 -11.52
CA GLY A 30 -15.44 -8.27 -12.96
C GLY A 30 -15.92 -9.40 -13.89
N LEU A 31 -15.98 -10.64 -13.40
CA LEU A 31 -16.54 -11.80 -14.08
C LEU A 31 -18.02 -12.09 -13.72
N GLN A 32 -18.72 -11.12 -13.14
CA GLN A 32 -20.13 -11.23 -12.71
C GLN A 32 -20.38 -12.35 -11.67
N ARG A 33 -19.36 -12.69 -10.86
CA ARG A 33 -19.49 -13.68 -9.79
C ARG A 33 -19.83 -12.99 -8.48
N SER A 34 -20.88 -13.46 -7.82
CA SER A 34 -21.27 -12.95 -6.51
C SER A 34 -20.26 -13.31 -5.42
N LEU A 35 -20.16 -12.48 -4.39
CA LEU A 35 -19.30 -12.72 -3.24
C LEU A 35 -19.62 -14.06 -2.58
N THR A 36 -20.91 -14.42 -2.43
CA THR A 36 -21.35 -15.73 -1.93
C THR A 36 -20.78 -16.88 -2.76
N THR A 37 -20.84 -16.75 -4.09
CA THR A 37 -20.36 -17.79 -5.02
C THR A 37 -18.86 -17.98 -4.93
N ARG A 38 -18.11 -16.89 -4.76
CA ARG A 38 -16.65 -16.93 -4.65
C ARG A 38 -16.19 -17.49 -3.30
N ILE A 39 -16.86 -17.12 -2.20
CA ILE A 39 -16.59 -17.69 -0.87
C ILE A 39 -16.86 -19.21 -0.87
N CYS A 40 -17.98 -19.65 -1.45
CA CYS A 40 -18.33 -21.06 -1.50
C CYS A 40 -17.41 -21.89 -2.42
N ASN A 41 -16.72 -21.25 -3.36
CA ASN A 41 -15.75 -21.89 -4.26
C ASN A 41 -14.29 -21.74 -3.80
N ASP A 42 -14.06 -21.28 -2.56
CA ASP A 42 -12.73 -21.05 -1.99
C ASP A 42 -11.82 -20.22 -2.91
N ASP A 43 -12.40 -19.17 -3.49
CA ASP A 43 -11.73 -18.33 -4.47
C ASP A 43 -10.56 -17.56 -3.82
N GLN A 44 -9.35 -17.98 -4.16
CA GLN A 44 -8.10 -17.43 -3.63
C GLN A 44 -7.94 -15.93 -3.89
N THR A 45 -8.65 -15.38 -4.88
CA THR A 45 -8.62 -13.95 -5.19
C THR A 45 -9.26 -13.09 -4.09
N LEU A 46 -10.16 -13.63 -3.26
CA LEU A 46 -10.68 -12.89 -2.09
C LEU A 46 -9.58 -12.61 -1.06
N SER A 47 -8.72 -13.59 -0.80
CA SER A 47 -7.60 -13.45 0.14
C SER A 47 -6.60 -12.39 -0.34
N LEU A 48 -6.43 -12.28 -1.66
CA LEU A 48 -5.58 -11.27 -2.29
C LEU A 48 -6.23 -9.88 -2.20
N GLY A 49 -7.54 -9.77 -2.36
CA GLY A 49 -8.29 -8.52 -2.19
C GLY A 49 -8.19 -7.94 -0.78
N PHE A 50 -8.22 -8.81 0.25
CA PHE A 50 -7.99 -8.37 1.64
C PHE A 50 -6.58 -7.80 1.83
N ARG A 51 -5.54 -8.50 1.36
CA ARG A 51 -4.15 -7.99 1.44
C ARG A 51 -3.95 -6.69 0.65
N GLN A 52 -4.65 -6.55 -0.47
CA GLN A 52 -4.61 -5.33 -1.27
C GLN A 52 -5.25 -4.14 -0.54
N ALA A 53 -6.34 -4.35 0.19
CA ALA A 53 -6.96 -3.33 1.02
C ALA A 53 -6.03 -2.85 2.13
N ASP A 54 -5.30 -3.77 2.78
CA ASP A 54 -4.31 -3.42 3.81
C ASP A 54 -3.17 -2.56 3.23
N VAL A 55 -2.64 -2.95 2.06
CA VAL A 55 -1.59 -2.20 1.36
C VAL A 55 -2.08 -0.80 0.94
N LEU A 56 -3.31 -0.69 0.45
CA LEU A 56 -3.92 0.60 0.11
C LEU A 56 -4.07 1.51 1.34
N ALA A 57 -4.43 0.93 2.50
CA ALA A 57 -4.50 1.66 3.75
C ALA A 57 -3.12 2.16 4.21
N GLU A 58 -2.08 1.34 4.08
CA GLU A 58 -0.71 1.72 4.40
C GLU A 58 -0.20 2.83 3.47
N ILE A 59 -0.49 2.75 2.17
CA ILE A 59 -0.17 3.80 1.20
C ILE A 59 -0.89 5.11 1.54
N ASN A 60 -2.19 5.05 1.86
CA ASN A 60 -2.94 6.22 2.30
C ASN A 60 -2.29 6.85 3.54
N SER A 61 -1.92 6.04 4.53
CA SER A 61 -1.23 6.53 5.73
C SER A 61 0.12 7.17 5.41
N TYR A 62 0.89 6.59 4.49
CA TYR A 62 2.19 7.13 4.08
C TYR A 62 2.06 8.49 3.37
N LEU A 63 1.02 8.64 2.54
CA LEU A 63 0.74 9.86 1.79
C LEU A 63 -0.05 10.92 2.58
N GLY A 64 -0.55 10.58 3.78
CA GLY A 64 -1.42 11.46 4.57
C GLY A 64 -2.83 11.62 4.00
N LEU A 65 -3.28 10.65 3.20
CA LEU A 65 -4.62 10.60 2.61
C LEU A 65 -5.63 9.95 3.56
N ARG A 66 -6.93 10.18 3.33
CA ARG A 66 -7.97 9.54 4.14
C ARG A 66 -8.07 8.06 3.74
N PRO A 67 -8.40 7.15 4.67
CA PRO A 67 -8.36 5.70 4.44
C PRO A 67 -9.25 5.21 3.29
N GLU A 68 -10.26 6.00 2.92
CA GLU A 68 -11.24 5.68 1.90
C GLU A 68 -10.97 6.36 0.55
N ASP A 69 -9.97 7.25 0.43
CA ASP A 69 -9.69 7.95 -0.82
C ASP A 69 -9.21 6.96 -1.91
N LEU A 70 -8.29 6.04 -1.59
CA LEU A 70 -7.82 5.02 -2.55
C LEU A 70 -8.64 3.71 -2.56
N VAL A 71 -9.44 3.43 -1.53
CA VAL A 71 -10.24 2.19 -1.43
C VAL A 71 -11.53 2.28 -2.24
N ARG A 72 -12.06 3.49 -2.43
CA ARG A 72 -13.39 3.72 -3.04
C ARG A 72 -13.35 3.86 -4.56
N GLU A 73 -12.21 4.23 -5.15
CA GLU A 73 -12.05 4.44 -6.59
C GLU A 73 -11.33 3.27 -7.28
N HIS A 74 -12.02 2.18 -7.61
CA HIS A 74 -11.61 1.13 -8.60
C HIS A 74 -10.16 0.57 -8.57
N LEU A 75 -9.37 0.93 -7.57
CA LEU A 75 -7.96 0.58 -7.37
C LEU A 75 -7.80 -0.81 -6.78
N GLY A 76 -8.90 -1.51 -6.48
CA GLY A 76 -8.92 -2.94 -6.17
C GLY A 76 -8.45 -3.84 -7.31
N THR A 77 -8.09 -3.27 -8.47
CA THR A 77 -7.50 -4.00 -9.59
C THR A 77 -5.98 -4.08 -9.36
N GLY A 78 -5.46 -5.28 -9.08
CA GLY A 78 -4.04 -5.53 -8.75
C GLY A 78 -2.97 -4.84 -9.63
N PRO A 79 -3.17 -4.65 -10.95
CA PRO A 79 -2.24 -3.90 -11.78
C PRO A 79 -2.08 -2.42 -11.38
N LEU A 80 -3.13 -1.77 -10.89
CA LEU A 80 -3.07 -0.36 -10.48
C LEU A 80 -2.26 -0.19 -9.18
N ILE A 81 -2.44 -1.11 -8.22
CA ILE A 81 -1.63 -1.15 -6.99
C ILE A 81 -0.15 -1.34 -7.35
N CYS A 82 0.16 -2.23 -8.29
CA CYS A 82 1.52 -2.39 -8.80
C CYS A 82 2.08 -1.08 -9.38
N GLY A 83 1.29 -0.36 -10.20
CA GLY A 83 1.66 0.94 -10.73
C GLY A 83 1.93 1.99 -9.64
N VAL A 84 1.08 2.04 -8.61
CA VAL A 84 1.27 2.94 -7.46
C VAL A 84 2.54 2.59 -6.69
N CYS A 85 2.81 1.31 -6.45
CA CYS A 85 4.05 0.86 -5.79
C CYS A 85 5.30 1.28 -6.58
N VAL A 86 5.31 1.09 -7.91
CA VAL A 86 6.43 1.51 -8.77
C VAL A 86 6.60 3.03 -8.74
N PHE A 87 5.49 3.78 -8.77
CA PHE A 87 5.52 5.23 -8.69
C PHE A 87 6.08 5.73 -7.35
N LEU A 88 5.62 5.18 -6.23
CA LEU A 88 6.11 5.52 -4.89
C LEU A 88 7.59 5.20 -4.73
N PHE A 89 8.04 4.05 -5.25
CA PHE A 89 9.45 3.70 -5.28
C PHE A 89 10.28 4.72 -6.07
N ALA A 90 9.82 5.10 -7.28
CA ALA A 90 10.49 6.12 -8.09
C ALA A 90 10.54 7.48 -7.37
N ALA A 91 9.45 7.90 -6.72
CA ALA A 91 9.39 9.13 -5.94
C ALA A 91 10.37 9.14 -4.76
N MET A 92 10.50 8.02 -4.04
CA MET A 92 11.49 7.87 -2.97
C MET A 92 12.93 7.97 -3.52
N VAL A 93 13.23 7.28 -4.62
CA VAL A 93 14.56 7.36 -5.26
C VAL A 93 14.87 8.79 -5.67
N LEU A 94 13.94 9.50 -6.32
CA LEU A 94 14.13 10.89 -6.70
C LEU A 94 14.35 11.81 -5.49
N ARG A 95 13.62 11.60 -4.39
CA ARG A 95 13.80 12.36 -3.15
C ARG A 95 15.21 12.15 -2.58
N GLU A 96 15.70 10.93 -2.56
CA GLU A 96 17.04 10.63 -2.05
C GLU A 96 18.13 11.18 -2.98
N MET A 97 17.96 11.06 -4.29
CA MET A 97 18.87 11.67 -5.26
C MET A 97 18.95 13.19 -5.11
N ARG A 98 17.83 13.86 -4.84
CA ARG A 98 17.83 15.31 -4.55
C ARG A 98 18.59 15.64 -3.28
N ARG A 99 18.49 14.80 -2.25
CA ARG A 99 19.22 14.97 -0.98
C ARG A 99 20.72 14.76 -1.16
N ILE A 100 21.11 13.76 -1.93
CA ILE A 100 22.51 13.52 -2.27
C ILE A 100 23.04 14.69 -3.09
N ALA A 101 22.31 15.13 -4.12
CA ALA A 101 22.71 16.25 -4.96
C ALA A 101 22.92 17.54 -4.18
N SER A 102 22.03 17.87 -3.22
CA SER A 102 22.21 19.05 -2.37
C SER A 102 23.43 18.93 -1.45
N SER A 103 23.70 17.74 -0.91
CA SER A 103 24.90 17.50 -0.09
C SER A 103 26.19 17.60 -0.90
N THR A 104 26.21 17.06 -2.12
CA THR A 104 27.36 17.15 -3.03
C THR A 104 27.61 18.60 -3.42
N TRP A 105 26.55 19.34 -3.75
CA TRP A 105 26.66 20.75 -4.09
C TRP A 105 27.22 21.59 -2.93
N ALA A 106 26.83 21.27 -1.70
CA ALA A 106 27.37 21.91 -0.50
C ALA A 106 28.86 21.62 -0.28
N VAL A 107 29.35 20.43 -0.63
CA VAL A 107 30.79 20.10 -0.57
C VAL A 107 31.56 20.79 -1.70
N CYS A 108 31.00 20.82 -2.91
CA CYS A 108 31.61 21.48 -4.06
C CYS A 108 31.66 23.00 -3.93
N SER A 109 30.77 23.60 -3.12
CA SER A 109 30.75 25.04 -2.88
C SER A 109 31.69 25.49 -1.77
N VAL A 110 32.40 24.57 -1.10
CA VAL A 110 33.44 24.92 -0.13
C VAL A 110 34.61 25.55 -0.89
N PRO A 111 34.92 26.84 -0.67
CA PRO A 111 36.07 27.46 -1.29
C PRO A 111 37.35 26.79 -0.79
N PRO A 112 38.37 26.59 -1.66
CA PRO A 112 39.67 26.10 -1.21
C PRO A 112 40.21 27.04 -0.13
N GLY A 113 40.52 26.47 1.04
CA GLY A 113 41.08 27.23 2.14
C GLY A 113 42.46 27.79 1.80
N PRO A 114 42.95 28.80 2.55
CA PRO A 114 44.28 29.35 2.35
C PRO A 114 45.32 28.23 2.40
N VAL A 115 46.17 28.17 1.37
CA VAL A 115 47.25 27.19 1.28
C VAL A 115 48.31 27.58 2.29
N THR A 116 48.38 26.89 3.40
CA THR A 116 49.50 27.07 4.35
C THR A 116 50.73 26.41 3.78
N VAL A 117 51.74 27.19 3.41
CA VAL A 117 53.03 26.68 2.95
C VAL A 117 53.95 26.52 4.15
N LEU A 118 54.57 25.35 4.28
CA LEU A 118 55.55 25.06 5.34
C LEU A 118 56.95 25.42 4.83
N GLU A 119 57.41 26.64 5.10
CA GLU A 119 58.79 27.06 4.82
C GLU A 119 59.65 26.98 6.09
N GLY A 120 60.75 26.22 6.03
CA GLY A 120 61.75 26.17 7.10
C GLY A 120 61.23 25.72 8.47
N GLY A 121 60.13 24.96 8.53
CA GLY A 121 59.52 24.50 9.78
C GLY A 121 58.52 25.49 10.41
N ARG A 122 58.15 26.58 9.71
CA ARG A 122 57.06 27.48 10.11
C ARG A 122 55.94 27.43 9.07
N LEU A 123 54.69 27.42 9.56
CA LEU A 123 53.51 27.62 8.72
C LEU A 123 53.40 29.11 8.39
N VAL A 124 53.48 29.44 7.11
CA VAL A 124 53.26 30.80 6.61
C VAL A 124 51.93 30.80 5.86
N ALA A 125 51.08 31.77 6.21
CA ALA A 125 49.73 31.96 5.65
C ALA A 125 49.75 32.97 4.51
#